data_AF-A0A1L9WX50-F1
#
_entry.id   AF-A0A1L9WX50-F1
#
_cell.length_a   1.000
_cell.length_b   1.000
_cell.length_c   1.000
_cell.angle_alpha   90.00
_cell.angle_beta   90.00
_cell.angle_gamma   90.00
#
_symmetry.space_group_name_H-M   'P 1'
#
loop_
_entity.id
_entity.type
_entity.pdbx_description
1 polymer ?
#
loop_
_entity_poly.entity_id
_entity_poly.type
_entity_poly.pdbx_seq_one_letter_code
_entity_poly.pdbx_strand_id
1 'polypeptide(L)'
;MALRRFSRIYVRGAPGAGKGSLCAKLAADFGLHHLSVGDLLRQVARSGRMDPEILNKIQRSILLDVKGLAPILRDAIADLKKDTQDKLRLLIDEVPRTLEQAAPIEEAVKMPARLV
;
A
#
# COMPACT_ATOMS: atom_id res chain seq x y z
N MET A 1 -13.99 -1.95 21.63
CA MET A 1 -13.98 -0.99 20.50
C MET A 1 -13.74 -1.77 19.21
N ALA A 2 -14.79 -2.20 18.52
CA ALA A 2 -14.66 -3.01 17.30
C ALA A 2 -14.22 -2.12 16.14
N LEU A 3 -13.05 -2.41 15.54
CA LEU A 3 -12.65 -1.82 14.27
C LEU A 3 -13.73 -2.15 13.23
N ARG A 4 -14.26 -1.13 12.54
CA ARG A 4 -15.34 -1.29 11.55
C ARG A 4 -15.00 -2.32 10.46
N ARG A 5 -16.06 -2.85 9.83
CA ARG A 5 -16.12 -3.95 8.84
C ARG A 5 -15.27 -3.76 7.57
N PHE A 6 -14.69 -2.59 7.33
CA PHE A 6 -13.55 -2.40 6.43
C PHE A 6 -12.69 -1.29 7.03
N SER A 7 -11.40 -1.53 7.17
CA SER A 7 -10.49 -0.54 7.73
C SER A 7 -9.13 -0.60 7.06
N ARG A 8 -8.56 0.58 6.81
CA ARG A 8 -7.21 0.76 6.29
C ARG A 8 -6.40 1.56 7.30
N ILE A 9 -5.16 1.16 7.53
CA ILE A 9 -4.20 1.85 8.39
C ILE A 9 -2.97 2.19 7.56
N TYR A 10 -2.50 3.44 7.67
CA TYR A 10 -1.25 3.87 7.06
C TYR A 10 -0.15 3.95 8.12
N VAL A 11 1.03 3.40 7.82
CA VAL A 11 2.20 3.45 8.70
C VAL A 11 3.28 4.32 8.08
N ARG A 12 3.74 5.33 8.82
CA ARG A 12 4.77 6.28 8.40
C ARG A 12 5.85 6.44 9.47
N GLY A 13 7.05 6.78 9.02
CA GLY A 13 8.22 6.98 9.88
C GLY A 13 9.52 6.93 9.09
N ALA A 14 10.64 7.30 9.73
CA ALA A 14 11.95 7.39 9.09
C ALA A 14 12.41 6.05 8.47
N PRO A 15 13.23 6.07 7.41
CA PRO A 15 13.93 4.87 6.93
C PRO A 15 14.69 4.20 8.09
N GLY A 16 14.66 2.88 8.18
CA GLY A 16 15.33 2.13 9.27
C GLY A 16 14.60 2.13 10.62
N ALA A 17 13.49 2.84 10.80
CA ALA A 17 12.74 2.90 12.07
C ALA A 17 11.99 1.59 12.46
N GLY A 18 12.21 0.48 11.74
CA GLY A 18 11.56 -0.81 12.06
C GLY A 18 10.10 -0.94 11.66
N LYS A 19 9.59 -0.06 10.76
CA LYS A 19 8.18 -0.08 10.31
C LYS A 19 7.75 -1.43 9.72
N GLY A 20 8.56 -2.02 8.85
CA GLY A 20 8.25 -3.33 8.27
C GLY A 20 8.06 -4.42 9.33
N SER A 21 8.92 -4.43 10.36
CA SER A 21 8.80 -5.35 11.50
C SER A 21 7.53 -5.09 12.32
N LEU A 22 7.21 -3.82 12.58
CA LEU A 22 5.97 -3.43 13.24
C LEU A 22 4.75 -3.86 12.41
N CYS A 23 4.77 -3.61 11.10
CA CYS A 23 3.67 -3.94 10.20
C CYS A 23 3.43 -5.44 10.11
N ALA A 24 4.49 -6.24 10.01
CA ALA A 24 4.39 -7.70 10.02
C ALA A 24 3.75 -8.20 11.33
N LYS A 25 4.17 -7.64 12.47
CA LYS A 25 3.61 -7.99 13.78
C LYS A 25 2.13 -7.59 13.90
N LEU A 26 1.78 -6.36 13.54
CA LEU A 26 0.39 -5.88 13.56
C LEU A 26 -0.52 -6.69 12.63
N ALA A 27 -0.01 -7.08 11.47
CA ALA A 27 -0.73 -7.94 10.54
C ALA A 27 -1.06 -9.31 11.14
N ALA A 28 -0.07 -9.95 11.79
CA ALA A 28 -0.26 -11.22 12.47
C ALA A 28 -1.21 -11.10 13.68
N ASP A 29 -0.96 -10.13 14.57
CA ASP A 29 -1.68 -9.99 15.84
C ASP A 29 -3.16 -9.60 15.63
N PHE A 30 -3.47 -8.83 14.57
CA PHE A 30 -4.81 -8.29 14.34
C PHE A 30 -5.51 -8.84 13.10
N GLY A 31 -4.91 -9.78 12.38
CA GLY A 31 -5.46 -10.34 11.13
C GLY A 31 -5.65 -9.26 10.05
N LEU A 32 -4.59 -8.48 9.81
CA LEU A 32 -4.56 -7.47 8.74
C LEU A 32 -3.76 -8.00 7.55
N HIS A 33 -4.12 -7.57 6.34
CA HIS A 33 -3.28 -7.74 5.16
C HIS A 33 -2.24 -6.61 5.11
N HIS A 34 -0.97 -6.98 5.24
CA HIS A 34 0.15 -6.05 5.07
C HIS A 34 0.45 -5.83 3.58
N LEU A 35 0.23 -4.60 3.13
CA LEU A 35 0.57 -4.13 1.80
C LEU A 35 1.81 -3.21 1.90
N SER A 36 2.99 -3.80 1.71
CA SER A 36 4.24 -3.05 1.54
C SER A 36 4.31 -2.51 0.11
N VAL A 37 4.19 -1.18 -0.04
CA VAL A 37 4.22 -0.57 -1.38
C VAL A 37 5.56 -0.78 -2.06
N GLY A 38 6.67 -0.72 -1.32
CA GLY A 38 7.99 -1.03 -1.87
C GLY A 38 8.08 -2.45 -2.43
N ASP A 39 7.56 -3.46 -1.72
CA ASP A 39 7.58 -4.85 -2.19
C ASP A 39 6.64 -5.05 -3.38
N LEU A 40 5.46 -4.44 -3.35
CA LEU A 40 4.52 -4.45 -4.46
C LEU A 40 5.19 -3.90 -5.74
N LEU A 41 5.83 -2.74 -5.67
CA LEU A 41 6.51 -2.15 -6.82
C LEU A 41 7.64 -3.06 -7.34
N ARG A 42 8.42 -3.68 -6.45
CA ARG A 42 9.46 -4.66 -6.83
C ARG A 42 8.87 -5.90 -7.50
N GLN A 43 7.73 -6.40 -7.03
CA GLN A 43 7.05 -7.55 -7.62
C GLN A 43 6.49 -7.22 -9.00
N VAL A 44 5.82 -6.08 -9.15
CA VAL A 44 5.26 -5.64 -10.44
C VAL A 44 6.38 -5.39 -11.45
N ALA A 45 7.51 -4.79 -11.02
CA ALA A 45 8.70 -4.62 -11.86
C ALA A 45 9.25 -5.96 -12.42
N ARG A 46 9.23 -7.04 -11.63
CA ARG A 46 9.66 -8.37 -12.08
C ARG A 46 8.71 -9.02 -13.09
N SER A 47 7.43 -8.61 -13.11
CA SER A 47 6.45 -9.16 -14.06
C SER A 47 6.68 -8.70 -15.50
N GLY A 48 7.43 -7.61 -15.71
CA GLY A 48 7.81 -7.10 -17.03
C GLY A 48 6.68 -6.43 -17.84
N ARG A 49 5.46 -6.32 -17.31
CA ARG A 49 4.28 -5.81 -18.04
C ARG A 49 3.97 -4.34 -17.78
N MET A 50 4.98 -3.53 -17.51
CA MET A 50 4.79 -2.14 -17.09
C MET A 50 5.54 -1.19 -18.01
N ASP A 51 5.07 0.06 -18.04
CA ASP A 51 5.72 1.13 -18.78
C ASP A 51 7.23 1.20 -18.47
N PRO A 52 8.13 1.25 -19.47
CA PRO A 52 9.57 1.27 -19.26
C PRO A 52 10.06 2.43 -18.37
N GLU A 53 9.40 3.59 -18.40
CA GLU A 53 9.73 4.74 -17.56
C GLU A 53 9.39 4.46 -16.09
N ILE A 54 8.23 3.84 -15.83
CA ILE A 54 7.83 3.42 -14.48
C ILE A 54 8.80 2.35 -13.97
N LEU A 55 9.16 1.38 -14.81
CA LEU A 55 10.12 0.34 -14.47
C LEU A 55 11.48 0.94 -14.09
N ASN A 56 11.97 1.90 -14.88
CA ASN A 56 13.23 2.60 -14.60
C ASN A 56 13.19 3.35 -13.26
N LYS A 57 12.09 4.07 -12.97
CA LYS A 57 11.90 4.77 -11.70
C LYS A 57 11.94 3.80 -10.51
N ILE A 58 11.23 2.67 -10.59
CA ILE A 58 11.23 1.65 -9.53
C ILE A 58 12.65 1.09 -9.31
N GLN A 59 13.35 0.71 -10.39
CA GLN A 59 14.70 0.15 -10.31
C GLN A 59 15.71 1.13 -9.69
N ARG A 60 15.54 2.43 -9.95
CA ARG A 60 16.38 3.51 -9.39
C ARG A 60 15.90 4.02 -8.03
N SER A 61 14.89 3.37 -7.43
CA SER A 61 14.26 3.80 -6.18
C SER A 61 13.75 5.25 -6.20
N ILE A 62 13.39 5.74 -7.38
CA ILE A 62 12.79 7.06 -7.58
C ILE A 62 11.30 6.97 -7.24
N LEU A 63 10.78 7.99 -6.56
CA LEU A 63 9.37 8.08 -6.22
C LEU A 63 8.52 8.10 -7.50
N LEU A 64 7.52 7.23 -7.54
CA LEU A 64 6.47 7.33 -8.55
C LEU A 64 5.53 8.49 -8.19
N ASP A 65 5.07 9.17 -9.24
CA ASP A 65 3.97 10.10 -9.09
C ASP A 65 2.66 9.33 -8.84
N VAL A 66 1.61 10.08 -8.52
CA VAL A 66 0.28 9.51 -8.28
C VAL A 66 -0.22 8.74 -9.51
N LYS A 67 0.06 9.23 -10.72
CA LYS A 67 -0.43 8.60 -11.96
C LYS A 67 0.16 7.20 -12.15
N GLY A 68 1.43 7.00 -11.85
CA GLY A 68 2.07 5.69 -11.89
C GLY A 68 1.70 4.79 -10.72
N LEU A 69 1.56 5.35 -9.52
CA LEU A 69 1.35 4.56 -8.29
C LEU A 69 -0.12 4.12 -8.09
N ALA A 70 -1.08 4.99 -8.38
CA ALA A 70 -2.50 4.75 -8.08
C ALA A 70 -3.08 3.51 -8.80
N PRO A 71 -2.80 3.25 -10.09
CA PRO A 71 -3.27 2.03 -10.76
C PRO A 71 -2.73 0.77 -10.10
N ILE A 72 -1.44 0.75 -9.75
CA ILE A 72 -0.77 -0.40 -9.12
C ILE A 72 -1.42 -0.72 -7.76
N LEU A 73 -1.67 0.30 -6.94
CA LEU A 73 -2.36 0.13 -5.65
C LEU A 73 -3.80 -0.35 -5.82
N ARG A 74 -4.53 0.19 -6.81
CA ARG A 74 -5.91 -0.19 -7.08
C ARG A 74 -6.02 -1.66 -7.47
N ASP A 75 -5.16 -2.11 -8.37
CA ASP A 75 -5.16 -3.49 -8.86
C ASP A 75 -4.81 -4.48 -7.73
N ALA A 76 -3.76 -4.18 -6.95
CA ALA A 76 -3.37 -5.00 -5.80
C ALA A 76 -4.49 -5.13 -4.76
N ILE A 77 -5.20 -4.03 -4.47
CA ILE A 77 -6.32 -4.04 -3.51
C ILE A 77 -7.54 -4.73 -4.10
N ALA A 78 -7.80 -4.59 -5.40
CA ALA A 78 -8.89 -5.31 -6.06
C ALA A 78 -8.66 -6.82 -6.02
N ASP A 79 -7.43 -7.28 -6.20
CA ASP A 79 -7.07 -8.70 -6.07
C ASP A 79 -7.24 -9.19 -4.63
N LEU A 80 -6.74 -8.44 -3.63
CA LEU A 80 -6.96 -8.78 -2.22
C LEU A 80 -8.44 -8.84 -1.83
N LYS A 81 -9.29 -8.00 -2.42
CA LYS A 81 -10.75 -8.02 -2.19
C LYS A 81 -11.41 -9.30 -2.70
N LYS A 82 -10.92 -9.89 -3.81
CA LYS A 82 -11.46 -11.17 -4.32
C LYS A 82 -11.26 -12.28 -3.30
N ASP A 83 -10.11 -12.30 -2.63
CA ASP A 83 -9.76 -13.34 -1.65
C ASP A 83 -10.43 -13.14 -0.29
N THR A 84 -10.80 -11.90 0.05
CA THR A 84 -11.23 -11.53 1.42
C THR A 84 -12.69 -11.06 1.54
N GLN A 85 -13.41 -10.94 0.41
CA GLN A 85 -14.79 -10.43 0.36
C GLN A 85 -14.93 -9.10 1.14
N ASP A 86 -16.01 -8.98 1.94
CA ASP A 86 -16.33 -7.77 2.69
C ASP A 86 -15.60 -7.62 4.04
N LYS A 87 -14.50 -8.33 4.23
CA LYS A 87 -13.76 -8.38 5.50
C LYS A 87 -12.34 -7.85 5.39
N LEU A 88 -11.97 -7.26 4.25
CA LEU A 88 -10.61 -6.78 4.03
C LEU A 88 -10.22 -5.69 5.04
N ARG A 89 -9.11 -5.94 5.74
CA ARG A 89 -8.46 -5.00 6.66
C ARG A 89 -7.02 -4.81 6.20
N LEU A 90 -6.67 -3.59 5.82
CA LEU A 90 -5.38 -3.28 5.21
C LEU A 90 -4.47 -2.53 6.18
N LEU A 91 -3.20 -2.91 6.15
CA LEU A 91 -2.10 -2.15 6.71
C LEU A 91 -1.17 -1.78 5.57
N ILE A 92 -1.08 -0.49 5.24
CA ILE A 92 -0.34 0.02 4.09
C ILE A 92 0.88 0.77 4.60
N ASP A 93 2.08 0.30 4.25
CA ASP A 93 3.36 0.93 4.60
C ASP A 93 3.89 1.79 3.43
N GLU A 94 4.67 2.80 3.78
CA GLU A 94 5.45 3.65 2.89
C GLU A 94 4.68 4.61 1.97
N VAL A 95 3.36 4.73 2.13
CA VAL A 95 2.54 5.74 1.44
C VAL A 95 1.50 6.33 2.37
N PRO A 96 1.00 7.56 2.09
CA PRO A 96 1.55 8.53 1.14
C PRO A 96 2.93 9.05 1.61
N ARG A 97 3.88 9.28 0.70
CA ARG A 97 5.20 9.84 1.05
C ARG A 97 5.19 11.37 1.06
N THR A 98 4.33 11.98 0.25
CA THR A 98 4.11 13.43 0.24
C THR A 98 2.63 13.76 0.53
N LEU A 99 2.32 15.02 0.86
CA LEU A 99 0.94 15.41 1.15
C LEU A 99 0.06 15.38 -0.11
N GLU A 100 0.65 15.72 -1.25
CA GLU A 100 -0.01 15.73 -2.56
C GLU A 100 -0.43 14.32 -2.99
N GLN A 101 0.23 13.29 -2.47
CA GLN A 101 -0.14 11.89 -2.69
C GLN A 101 -1.33 11.44 -1.84
N ALA A 102 -1.62 12.09 -0.71
CA ALA A 102 -2.60 11.60 0.25
C ALA A 102 -4.01 11.46 -0.35
N ALA A 103 -4.61 12.56 -0.80
CA ALA A 103 -5.98 12.53 -1.33
C ALA A 103 -6.13 11.61 -2.57
N PRO A 104 -5.21 11.64 -3.56
CA PRO A 104 -5.33 10.75 -4.71
C PRO A 104 -5.14 9.26 -4.38
N ILE A 105 -4.23 8.92 -3.45
CA ILE A 105 -4.10 7.53 -2.96
C ILE A 105 -5.35 7.14 -2.18
N GLU A 106 -5.91 8.05 -1.39
CA GLU A 106 -7.14 7.79 -0.66
C GLU A 106 -8.30 7.43 -1.60
N GLU A 107 -8.44 8.18 -2.69
CA GLU A 107 -9.41 7.97 -3.76
C GLU A 107 -9.12 6.71 -4.59
N ALA A 108 -7.86 6.36 -4.81
CA ALA A 108 -7.50 5.14 -5.55
C ALA A 108 -7.88 3.86 -4.81
N VAL A 109 -7.78 3.88 -3.49
CA VAL A 109 -8.00 2.73 -2.60
C VAL A 109 -9.48 2.56 -2.23
N LYS A 110 -10.26 3.66 -2.12
CA LYS A 110 -11.70 3.67 -1.76
C LYS A 110 -12.05 2.79 -0.55
N MET A 111 -11.44 3.07 0.61
CA MET A 111 -11.74 2.37 1.87
C MET A 111 -11.78 3.33 3.06
N PRO A 112 -12.52 3.04 4.14
CA PRO A 112 -12.45 3.85 5.36
C PRO A 112 -11.02 3.82 5.94
N ALA A 113 -10.43 4.99 6.15
CA ALA A 113 -9.06 5.10 6.66
C ALA A 113 -9.03 5.44 8.17
N ARG A 114 -8.01 4.93 8.86
CA ARG A 114 -7.58 5.40 10.18
C ARG A 114 -6.08 5.69 10.10
N LEU A 115 -5.68 6.91 10.41
CA LEU A 115 -4.28 7.28 10.57
C LEU A 115 -3.86 6.96 12.01
N VAL A 116 -2.68 6.37 12.18
CA VAL A 116 -2.11 6.00 13.49
C VAL A 116 -0.66 6.46 13.55
#